data_AF-A0A854DSY9-F1
#
_entry.id   AF-A0A854DSY9-F1
#
_cell.length_a   1.000
_cell.length_b   1.000
_cell.length_c   1.000
_cell.angle_alpha   90.00
_cell.angle_beta   90.00
_cell.angle_gamma   90.00
#
_symmetry.space_group_name_H-M   'P 1'
#
loop_
_entity.id
_entity.type
_entity.pdbx_description
1 polymer ?
#
loop_
_entity_poly.entity_id
_entity_poly.type
_entity_poly.pdbx_seq_one_letter_code
_entity_poly.pdbx_strand_id
1 'polypeptide(L)'
;IQPRLAERWENKDTLLWTFHLRPGLTWSDGIGITAQDIVWSWQRLVSPTTASPYASYPGNMHTANAREIALGQKGPETLGVKALDHPTLQVTLNQPNAAFLAMLAHPSLVPIDKVLVERFTDKWTRPEHIVTSGPYKLTQWVVNERLVAERNA
;
A
#
# COMPACT_ATOMS: atom_id res chain seq x y z
N ILE A 1 -8.99 -13.37 8.81
CA ILE A 1 -8.83 -12.23 7.86
C ILE A 1 -10.18 -11.52 7.78
N GLN A 2 -10.20 -10.19 7.87
CA GLN A 2 -11.43 -9.40 7.81
C GLN A 2 -11.28 -8.22 6.83
N PRO A 3 -12.36 -7.76 6.18
CA PRO A 3 -12.35 -6.62 5.26
C PRO A 3 -11.82 -5.32 5.91
N ARG A 4 -10.97 -4.59 5.15
CA ARG A 4 -10.55 -3.22 5.46
C ARG A 4 -10.75 -2.37 4.20
N LEU A 5 -9.71 -2.00 3.45
CA LEU A 5 -9.92 -1.18 2.25
C LEU A 5 -10.74 -1.93 1.20
N ALA A 6 -10.47 -3.22 1.00
CA ALA A 6 -11.32 -4.10 0.21
C ALA A 6 -12.49 -4.64 1.02
N GLU A 7 -13.71 -4.59 0.47
CA GLU A 7 -14.90 -5.27 1.01
C GLU A 7 -14.91 -6.76 0.68
N ARG A 8 -14.44 -7.11 -0.52
CA ARG A 8 -14.39 -8.49 -1.00
C ARG A 8 -13.22 -8.69 -1.93
N TRP A 9 -12.89 -9.95 -2.15
CA TRP A 9 -11.87 -10.37 -3.09
C TRP A 9 -12.20 -11.76 -3.64
N GLU A 10 -11.71 -12.02 -4.83
CA GLU A 10 -11.72 -13.33 -5.44
C GLU A 10 -10.34 -13.67 -5.99
N ASN A 11 -10.11 -14.95 -6.27
CA ASN A 11 -8.91 -15.38 -6.96
C ASN A 11 -9.24 -16.35 -8.09
N LYS A 12 -8.40 -16.33 -9.12
CA LYS A 12 -8.37 -17.33 -10.20
C LYS A 12 -7.08 -18.13 -10.09
N ASP A 13 -7.24 -19.45 -10.04
CA ASP A 13 -6.15 -20.44 -9.99
C ASP A 13 -5.14 -20.19 -8.86
N THR A 14 -5.53 -19.50 -7.77
CA THR A 14 -4.67 -19.07 -6.65
C THR A 14 -3.53 -18.10 -7.00
N LEU A 15 -3.46 -17.66 -8.26
CA LEU A 15 -2.39 -16.79 -8.77
C LEU A 15 -2.87 -15.37 -9.05
N LEU A 16 -4.10 -15.20 -9.53
CA LEU A 16 -4.64 -13.90 -9.90
C LEU A 16 -5.69 -13.47 -8.87
N TRP A 17 -5.35 -12.51 -8.02
CA TRP A 17 -6.22 -11.99 -6.98
C TRP A 17 -6.83 -10.66 -7.40
N THR A 18 -8.15 -10.53 -7.28
CA THR A 18 -8.88 -9.29 -7.58
C THR A 18 -9.56 -8.81 -6.30
N PHE A 19 -9.28 -7.57 -5.90
CA PHE A 19 -9.80 -6.93 -4.71
C PHE A 19 -10.72 -5.78 -5.10
N HIS A 20 -11.89 -5.73 -4.47
CA HIS A 20 -12.88 -4.68 -4.67
C HIS A 20 -12.88 -3.77 -3.47
N LEU A 21 -12.44 -2.53 -3.69
CA LEU A 21 -12.38 -1.48 -2.68
C LEU A 21 -13.78 -1.03 -2.29
N ARG A 22 -13.96 -0.71 -1.01
CA ARG A 22 -15.21 -0.18 -0.50
C ARG A 22 -15.53 1.18 -1.14
N PRO A 23 -16.81 1.49 -1.35
CA PRO A 23 -17.21 2.83 -1.75
C PRO A 23 -16.87 3.85 -0.64
N GLY A 24 -16.58 5.10 -1.04
CA GLY A 24 -16.37 6.20 -0.11
C GLY A 24 -15.08 6.12 0.73
N LEU A 25 -14.08 5.34 0.31
CA LEU A 25 -12.77 5.38 0.97
C LEU A 25 -12.13 6.76 0.78
N THR A 26 -11.73 7.37 1.89
CA THR A 26 -11.01 8.64 1.88
C THR A 26 -9.77 8.57 2.76
N TRP A 27 -8.78 9.38 2.41
CA TRP A 27 -7.73 9.80 3.33
C TRP A 27 -8.34 10.70 4.40
N SER A 28 -7.55 10.99 5.45
CA SER A 28 -7.97 11.87 6.55
C SER A 28 -8.21 13.34 6.17
N ASP A 29 -7.87 13.74 4.95
CA ASP A 29 -8.17 15.06 4.37
C ASP A 29 -9.42 15.05 3.46
N GLY A 30 -10.10 13.91 3.35
CA GLY A 30 -11.31 13.74 2.55
C GLY A 30 -11.07 13.39 1.08
N ILE A 31 -9.82 13.36 0.61
CA ILE A 31 -9.50 12.94 -0.77
C ILE A 31 -9.77 11.44 -0.92
N GLY A 32 -10.39 11.04 -2.04
CA GLY A 32 -10.73 9.64 -2.29
C GLY A 32 -9.51 8.73 -2.47
N ILE A 33 -9.52 7.56 -1.83
CA ILE A 33 -8.54 6.50 -2.03
C ILE A 33 -8.96 5.63 -3.21
N THR A 34 -8.02 5.36 -4.11
CA THR A 34 -8.22 4.55 -5.31
C THR A 34 -7.28 3.34 -5.34
N ALA A 35 -7.55 2.39 -6.24
CA ALA A 35 -6.64 1.28 -6.50
C ALA A 35 -5.29 1.78 -7.06
N GLN A 36 -5.26 2.93 -7.74
CA GLN A 36 -4.03 3.55 -8.25
C GLN A 36 -3.10 3.96 -7.11
N ASP A 37 -3.64 4.44 -5.97
CA ASP A 37 -2.84 4.77 -4.79
C ASP A 37 -2.14 3.53 -4.21
N ILE A 38 -2.84 2.40 -4.20
CA ILE A 38 -2.29 1.12 -3.73
C ILE A 38 -1.20 0.63 -4.68
N VAL A 39 -1.43 0.68 -6.00
CA VAL A 39 -0.43 0.36 -7.03
C VAL A 39 0.83 1.20 -6.80
N TRP A 40 0.68 2.52 -6.73
CA TRP A 40 1.81 3.43 -6.54
C TRP A 40 2.56 3.15 -5.23
N SER A 41 1.83 2.91 -4.13
CA SER A 41 2.41 2.61 -2.83
C SER A 41 3.29 1.36 -2.86
N TRP A 42 2.83 0.30 -3.54
CA TRP A 42 3.58 -0.95 -3.64
C TRP A 42 4.75 -0.84 -4.60
N GLN A 43 4.62 -0.08 -5.70
CA GLN A 43 5.74 0.24 -6.59
C GLN A 43 6.81 1.04 -5.85
N ARG A 44 6.42 2.02 -5.02
CA ARG A 44 7.34 2.74 -4.15
C ARG A 44 8.04 1.81 -3.16
N LEU A 45 7.30 0.88 -2.54
CA LEU A 45 7.86 -0.10 -1.59
C LEU A 45 9.00 -0.92 -2.21
N VAL A 46 8.82 -1.41 -3.44
CA VAL A 46 9.83 -2.23 -4.13
C VAL A 46 10.91 -1.40 -4.83
N SER A 47 10.70 -0.09 -5.00
CA SER A 47 11.68 0.77 -5.67
C SER A 47 13.02 0.80 -4.91
N PRO A 48 14.14 0.48 -5.57
CA PRO A 48 15.48 0.59 -4.96
C PRO A 48 15.77 1.99 -4.41
N THR A 49 15.22 3.04 -5.03
CA THR A 49 15.40 4.43 -4.59
C THR A 49 14.74 4.74 -3.25
N THR A 50 13.73 3.96 -2.85
CA THR A 50 13.06 4.14 -1.55
C THR A 50 13.88 3.54 -0.41
N ALA A 51 14.80 2.62 -0.71
CA ALA A 51 15.65 1.93 0.28
C ALA A 51 14.84 1.33 1.45
N SER A 52 13.65 0.79 1.17
CA SER A 52 12.79 0.22 2.21
C SER A 52 13.42 -1.05 2.80
N PRO A 53 13.49 -1.21 4.14
CA PRO A 53 13.91 -2.47 4.76
C PRO A 53 12.94 -3.63 4.45
N TYR A 54 11.74 -3.32 3.97
CA TYR A 54 10.71 -4.29 3.57
C TYR A 54 10.57 -4.41 2.04
N ALA A 55 11.53 -3.93 1.25
CA ALA A 55 11.47 -4.03 -0.22
C ALA A 55 11.34 -5.49 -0.73
N SER A 56 11.84 -6.47 0.03
CA SER A 56 11.71 -7.90 -0.28
C SER A 56 10.32 -8.48 0.01
N TYR A 57 9.45 -7.77 0.73
CA TYR A 57 8.16 -8.30 1.21
C TYR A 57 7.23 -8.72 0.07
N PRO A 58 7.06 -7.94 -1.02
CA PRO A 58 6.29 -8.41 -2.19
C PRO A 58 6.93 -9.61 -2.90
N GLY A 59 8.25 -9.74 -2.87
CA GLY A 59 8.95 -10.94 -3.36
C GLY A 59 8.62 -12.19 -2.52
N ASN A 60 8.54 -12.04 -1.19
CA ASN A 60 8.14 -13.11 -0.27
C ASN A 60 6.65 -13.48 -0.43
N MET A 61 5.82 -12.55 -0.89
CA MET A 61 4.43 -12.84 -1.28
C MET A 61 4.32 -13.59 -2.61
N HIS A 62 5.42 -13.68 -3.37
CA HIS A 62 5.48 -14.13 -4.76
C HIS A 62 4.76 -13.22 -5.77
N THR A 63 4.62 -11.93 -5.46
CA THR A 63 4.11 -10.95 -6.43
C THR A 63 4.99 -10.93 -7.67
N ALA A 64 4.36 -11.00 -8.85
CA ALA A 64 5.09 -11.06 -10.12
C ALA A 64 6.05 -9.86 -10.26
N ASN A 65 7.23 -10.12 -10.82
CA ASN A 65 8.34 -9.18 -11.02
C ASN A 65 8.99 -8.58 -9.76
N ALA A 66 8.49 -8.84 -8.54
CA ALA A 66 9.02 -8.22 -7.33
C ALA A 66 10.50 -8.56 -7.05
N ARG A 67 10.91 -9.80 -7.35
CA ARG A 67 12.30 -10.25 -7.16
C ARG A 67 13.23 -9.59 -8.18
N GLU A 68 12.82 -9.53 -9.43
CA GLU A 68 13.55 -8.92 -10.53
C GLU A 68 13.74 -7.41 -10.30
N ILE A 69 12.73 -6.73 -9.74
CA ILE A 69 12.82 -5.33 -9.34
C ILE A 69 13.86 -5.15 -8.22
N ALA A 70 13.83 -6.01 -7.19
CA ALA A 70 14.80 -5.95 -6.09
C ALA A 70 16.25 -6.19 -6.56
N LEU A 71 16.43 -6.94 -7.66
CA LEU A 71 17.73 -7.16 -8.31
C LEU A 71 18.12 -6.07 -9.32
N GLY A 72 17.28 -5.04 -9.51
CA GLY A 72 17.51 -3.97 -10.48
C GLY A 72 17.34 -4.39 -11.95
N GLN A 73 16.72 -5.55 -12.21
CA GLN A 73 16.54 -6.11 -13.55
C GLN A 73 15.28 -5.60 -14.25
N LYS A 74 14.31 -5.10 -13.48
CA LYS A 74 13.07 -4.50 -13.98
C LYS A 74 12.73 -3.23 -13.20
N GLY A 75 11.97 -2.33 -13.82
CA GLY A 75 11.48 -1.12 -13.17
C GLY A 75 10.30 -1.39 -12.23
N PRO A 76 10.13 -0.61 -11.14
CA PRO A 76 9.03 -0.78 -10.17
C PRO A 76 7.65 -0.77 -10.80
N GLU A 77 7.45 0.00 -11.88
CA GLU A 77 6.21 0.08 -12.65
C GLU A 77 5.75 -1.27 -13.25
N THR A 78 6.66 -2.23 -13.37
CA THR A 78 6.37 -3.58 -13.86
C THR A 78 5.88 -4.53 -12.78
N LEU A 79 5.83 -4.11 -11.51
CA LEU A 79 5.36 -4.95 -10.40
C LEU A 79 3.98 -5.53 -10.75
N GLY A 80 3.75 -6.80 -10.39
CA GLY A 80 2.51 -7.55 -10.64
C GLY A 80 1.28 -7.06 -9.88
N VAL A 81 1.05 -5.75 -9.87
CA VAL A 81 -0.05 -5.07 -9.20
C VAL A 81 -0.55 -3.99 -10.15
N LYS A 82 -1.84 -4.03 -10.48
CA LYS A 82 -2.47 -3.03 -11.35
C LYS A 82 -3.85 -2.67 -10.85
N ALA A 83 -4.27 -1.46 -11.14
CA ALA A 83 -5.64 -1.05 -10.97
C ALA A 83 -6.38 -1.31 -12.29
N LEU A 84 -7.46 -2.11 -12.26
CA LEU A 84 -8.29 -2.35 -13.43
C LEU A 84 -9.20 -1.15 -13.71
N ASP A 85 -9.63 -0.49 -12.64
CA ASP A 85 -10.39 0.75 -12.60
C ASP A 85 -10.13 1.46 -11.26
N HIS A 86 -10.95 2.44 -10.88
CA HIS A 86 -10.78 3.17 -9.61
C HIS A 86 -10.93 2.27 -8.36
N PRO A 87 -11.99 1.46 -8.22
CA PRO A 87 -12.17 0.59 -7.04
C PRO A 87 -11.58 -0.83 -7.17
N THR A 88 -11.02 -1.24 -8.30
CA THR A 88 -10.61 -2.64 -8.52
C THR A 88 -9.10 -2.78 -8.64
N LEU A 89 -8.49 -3.47 -7.68
CA LEU A 89 -7.07 -3.80 -7.66
C LEU A 89 -6.87 -5.27 -8.07
N GLN A 90 -5.93 -5.53 -8.97
CA GLN A 90 -5.51 -6.88 -9.32
C GLN A 90 -4.04 -7.11 -8.93
N VAL A 91 -3.77 -8.23 -8.27
CA VAL A 91 -2.43 -8.70 -7.90
C VAL A 91 -2.18 -10.05 -8.57
N THR A 92 -1.05 -10.17 -9.26
CA THR A 92 -0.60 -11.41 -9.90
C THR A 92 0.55 -12.00 -9.11
N LEU A 93 0.43 -13.27 -8.76
CA LEU A 93 1.50 -14.06 -8.13
C LEU A 93 2.15 -14.98 -9.16
N ASN A 94 3.45 -15.23 -8.99
CA ASN A 94 4.20 -16.20 -9.80
C ASN A 94 3.93 -17.65 -9.38
N GLN A 95 3.50 -17.86 -8.14
CA GLN A 95 3.15 -19.17 -7.61
C GLN A 95 2.14 -19.04 -6.46
N PRO A 96 1.37 -20.09 -6.13
CA PRO A 96 0.40 -20.05 -5.06
C PRO A 96 1.05 -19.73 -3.72
N ASN A 97 0.38 -18.90 -2.92
CA ASN A 97 0.81 -18.59 -1.55
C ASN A 97 -0.38 -18.60 -0.60
N ALA A 98 -0.49 -19.65 0.21
CA ALA A 98 -1.60 -19.81 1.16
C ALA A 98 -1.65 -18.68 2.22
N ALA A 99 -0.52 -18.04 2.52
CA ALA A 99 -0.44 -16.94 3.47
C ALA A 99 -0.73 -15.57 2.85
N PHE A 100 -0.92 -15.47 1.53
CA PHE A 100 -1.00 -14.20 0.80
C PHE A 100 -1.97 -13.21 1.45
N LEU A 101 -3.23 -13.60 1.69
CA LEU A 101 -4.23 -12.72 2.33
C LEU A 101 -3.83 -12.26 3.73
N ALA A 102 -3.13 -13.09 4.51
CA ALA A 102 -2.64 -12.71 5.82
C ALA A 102 -1.46 -11.73 5.73
N MET A 103 -0.59 -11.92 4.75
CA MET A 103 0.55 -11.02 4.50
C MET A 103 0.10 -9.61 4.10
N LEU A 104 -1.05 -9.45 3.44
CA LEU A 104 -1.62 -8.14 3.11
C LEU A 104 -1.92 -7.25 4.32
N ALA A 105 -2.02 -7.82 5.53
CA ALA A 105 -2.22 -7.05 6.75
C ALA A 105 -0.94 -6.35 7.27
N HIS A 106 0.22 -6.62 6.66
CA HIS A 106 1.49 -6.06 7.11
C HIS A 106 1.57 -4.54 6.84
N PRO A 107 2.10 -3.73 7.79
CA PRO A 107 2.15 -2.27 7.64
C PRO A 107 2.84 -1.75 6.37
N SER A 108 3.81 -2.49 5.83
CA SER A 108 4.51 -2.08 4.60
C SER A 108 3.60 -2.02 3.37
N LEU A 109 2.42 -2.66 3.41
CA LEU A 109 1.47 -2.71 2.30
C LEU A 109 0.29 -1.74 2.48
N VAL A 110 0.25 -1.01 3.59
CA VAL A 110 -0.73 0.07 3.80
C VAL A 110 -0.47 1.15 2.74
N PRO A 111 -1.50 1.62 2.02
CA PRO A 111 -1.31 2.64 1.01
C PRO A 111 -0.92 3.97 1.66
N ILE A 112 -0.14 4.72 0.90
CA ILE A 112 0.37 6.05 1.22
C ILE A 112 -0.04 7.02 0.10
N ASP A 113 -0.32 8.26 0.47
CA ASP A 113 -0.74 9.29 -0.49
C ASP A 113 0.45 9.76 -1.34
N LYS A 114 0.35 9.59 -2.66
CA LYS A 114 1.38 10.00 -3.61
C LYS A 114 1.63 11.50 -3.60
N VAL A 115 0.55 12.29 -3.65
CA VAL A 115 0.61 13.76 -3.75
C VAL A 115 1.32 14.33 -2.53
N LEU A 116 1.02 13.78 -1.36
CA LEU A 116 1.65 14.14 -0.10
C LEU A 116 3.16 13.85 -0.11
N VAL A 117 3.54 12.63 -0.49
CA VAL A 117 4.96 12.21 -0.52
C VAL A 117 5.75 13.03 -1.53
N GLU A 118 5.19 13.31 -2.71
CA GLU A 118 5.85 14.14 -3.72
C GLU A 118 5.97 15.61 -3.28
N ARG A 119 5.00 16.13 -2.54
CA ARG A 119 5.00 17.52 -2.06
C ARG A 119 5.97 17.75 -0.90
N PHE A 120 6.03 16.83 0.05
CA PHE A 120 6.74 17.02 1.32
C PHE A 120 7.99 16.14 1.48
N THR A 121 8.27 15.26 0.51
CA THR A 121 9.47 14.42 0.41
C THR A 121 9.75 13.59 1.66
N ASP A 122 10.66 14.04 2.53
CA ASP A 122 11.07 13.38 3.78
C ASP A 122 10.23 13.82 4.97
N LYS A 123 9.51 14.94 4.85
CA LYS A 123 8.70 15.54 5.91
C LYS A 123 7.22 15.13 5.85
N TRP A 124 6.82 14.32 4.87
CA TRP A 124 5.41 13.93 4.70
C TRP A 124 4.79 13.26 5.93
N THR A 125 5.61 12.66 6.80
CA THR A 125 5.17 12.01 8.04
C THR A 125 5.00 12.96 9.23
N ARG A 126 5.34 14.24 9.09
CA ARG A 126 5.17 15.22 10.16
C ARG A 126 3.68 15.48 10.44
N PRO A 127 3.28 15.77 11.69
CA PRO A 127 1.87 15.98 12.04
C PRO A 127 1.16 17.03 11.18
N GLU A 128 1.85 18.09 10.76
CA GLU A 128 1.31 19.15 9.90
C GLU A 128 1.10 18.74 8.43
N HIS A 129 1.55 17.55 8.03
CA HIS A 129 1.51 17.08 6.64
C HIS A 129 0.77 15.75 6.51
N ILE A 130 1.02 14.80 7.40
CA ILE A 130 0.60 13.41 7.21
C ILE A 130 -0.91 13.25 6.98
N VAL A 131 -1.26 12.53 5.91
CA VAL A 131 -2.62 12.02 5.68
C VAL A 131 -2.63 10.51 5.87
N THR A 132 -3.74 9.98 6.40
CA THR A 132 -3.83 8.58 6.82
C THR A 132 -5.10 7.92 6.27
N SER A 133 -5.00 6.62 5.95
CA SER A 133 -6.13 5.77 5.52
C SER A 133 -6.72 4.96 6.68
N GLY A 134 -6.38 5.33 7.91
CA GLY A 134 -6.71 4.61 9.14
C GLY A 134 -7.80 5.30 9.96
N PRO A 135 -8.23 4.67 11.07
CA PRO A 135 -9.24 5.23 11.97
C PRO A 135 -8.72 6.38 12.85
N TYR A 136 -7.44 6.73 12.77
CA TYR A 136 -6.81 7.80 13.53
C TYR A 136 -5.91 8.63 12.63
N LYS A 137 -5.83 9.94 12.91
CA LYS A 137 -4.89 10.88 12.30
C LYS A 137 -3.95 11.44 13.36
N LEU A 138 -2.67 11.61 13.00
CA LEU A 138 -1.63 12.10 13.90
C LEU A 138 -1.80 13.60 14.15
N THR A 139 -1.80 14.02 15.42
CA THR A 139 -1.93 15.44 15.81
C THR A 139 -0.68 15.98 16.48
N GLN A 140 0.12 15.13 17.11
CA GLN A 140 1.38 15.54 17.73
C GLN A 140 2.43 14.44 17.65
N TRP A 141 3.67 14.82 17.36
CA TRP A 141 4.85 13.97 17.48
C TRP A 141 5.96 14.72 18.20
N VAL A 142 6.22 14.34 19.45
CA VAL A 142 7.38 14.80 20.22
C VAL A 142 8.36 13.65 20.29
N VAL A 143 9.49 13.80 19.59
CA VAL A 143 10.54 12.77 19.51
C VAL A 143 11.01 12.41 20.92
N ASN A 144 11.09 11.11 21.21
CA ASN A 144 11.44 10.54 22.52
C ASN A 144 10.44 10.82 23.67
N GLU A 145 9.27 11.39 23.41
CA GLU A 145 8.26 11.63 24.45
C GLU A 145 6.92 10.98 24.10
N ARG A 146 6.23 11.46 23.04
CA ARG A 146 4.85 11.02 22.76
C ARG A 146 4.42 11.16 21.30
N LEU A 147 3.48 10.31 20.93
CA LEU A 147 2.64 10.44 19.73
C LEU A 147 1.20 10.60 20.18
N VAL A 148 0.52 11.64 19.70
CA VAL A 148 -0.90 11.88 19.95
C VAL A 148 -1.65 11.76 18.64
N ALA A 149 -2.74 11.00 18.64
CA ALA A 149 -3.61 10.84 17.49
C ALA A 149 -5.06 11.02 17.92
N GLU A 150 -5.88 11.55 17.02
CA GLU A 150 -7.32 11.68 17.22
C GLU A 150 -8.08 10.85 16.20
N ARG A 151 -9.35 10.59 16.50
CA ARG A 151 -10.23 9.82 15.60
C ARG A 151 -10.26 10.49 14.21
N ASN A 152 -10.06 9.69 13.17
CA ASN A 152 -10.31 10.09 11.80
C ASN A 152 -11.83 10.02 11.55
N ALA A 153 -12.43 11.14 11.15
CA ALA A 153 -13.86 11.31 11.03
C ALA A 153 -14.41 10.66 9.75
#